data_AF-A0A6P6XUX2-F1
#
_entry.id   AF-A0A6P6XUX2-F1
#
_cell.length_a   1.000
_cell.length_b   1.000
_cell.length_c   1.000
_cell.angle_alpha   90.00
_cell.angle_beta   90.00
_cell.angle_gamma   90.00
#
_symmetry.space_group_name_H-M   'P 1'
#
loop_
_entity.id
_entity.type
_entity.pdbx_description
1 polymer ?
#
loop_
_entity_poly.entity_id
_entity_poly.type
_entity_poly.pdbx_seq_one_letter_code
_entity_poly.pdbx_strand_id
1 'polypeptide(L)'
;MFSTQSSLFNDIRYHQYYLQFPNGHYNHTINDFRKFPGITNIFEFEKWFARNFPRIMSLSNEYWHYSIYISVIYLIIIQILIRLMKSTTTNYGFQLKHQLIIWNLIMTIFSLIASIRCLPEFIFVLKNYGFIYSYTQNTYGKDIRLCIWYLFFTLSKVPELIDTIFIVLRKRPLRKLHWIHHTLTLIYSWFVFGDVPSTARWMVNMN
;
A
#
# COMPACT_ATOMS: atom_id res chain seq x y z
N MET A 1 42.71 -16.72 -12.15
CA MET A 1 41.91 -17.70 -11.38
C MET A 1 40.80 -16.93 -10.68
N PHE A 2 39.72 -16.64 -11.40
CA PHE A 2 38.56 -15.90 -10.87
C PHE A 2 37.55 -16.93 -10.39
N SER A 3 37.39 -17.07 -9.08
CA SER A 3 36.41 -17.98 -8.48
C SER A 3 35.01 -17.41 -8.66
N THR A 4 34.22 -18.10 -9.47
CA THR A 4 32.79 -17.88 -9.72
C THR A 4 31.96 -18.19 -8.47
N GLN A 5 31.55 -17.16 -7.71
CA GLN A 5 30.41 -17.22 -6.77
C GLN A 5 29.10 -16.92 -7.50
N SER A 6 28.78 -17.68 -8.56
CA SER A 6 27.59 -17.47 -9.39
C SER A 6 26.49 -18.50 -9.17
N SER A 7 26.42 -19.16 -8.01
CA SER A 7 25.50 -20.29 -7.77
C SER A 7 24.48 -20.11 -6.65
N LEU A 8 24.18 -18.86 -6.23
CA LEU A 8 23.15 -18.58 -5.20
C LEU A 8 22.01 -17.66 -5.70
N PHE A 9 21.85 -17.53 -7.02
CA PHE A 9 20.68 -16.91 -7.63
C PHE A 9 19.68 -17.97 -8.15
N ASN A 10 19.44 -19.02 -7.36
CA ASN A 10 18.36 -19.96 -7.64
C ASN A 10 17.05 -19.34 -7.13
N ASP A 11 16.31 -18.73 -8.06
CA ASP A 11 14.86 -18.59 -8.08
C ASP A 11 14.17 -18.50 -6.71
N ILE A 12 14.41 -17.40 -5.99
CA ILE A 12 13.65 -17.09 -4.78
C ILE A 12 12.44 -16.27 -5.21
N ARG A 13 11.35 -16.96 -5.55
CA ARG A 13 10.03 -16.34 -5.44
C ARG A 13 9.84 -15.98 -3.96
N TYR A 14 9.85 -14.68 -3.66
CA TYR A 14 9.93 -14.10 -2.32
C TYR A 14 8.70 -14.31 -1.42
N HIS A 15 7.87 -15.32 -1.70
CA HIS A 15 6.79 -15.83 -0.84
C HIS A 15 7.28 -16.38 0.52
N GLN A 16 8.55 -16.14 0.86
CA GLN A 16 9.29 -16.65 2.00
C GLN A 16 10.11 -15.56 2.70
N TYR A 17 9.79 -14.26 2.54
CA TYR A 17 10.45 -13.19 3.30
C TYR A 17 10.44 -13.48 4.82
N TYR A 18 9.39 -14.14 5.34
CA TYR A 18 9.31 -14.59 6.73
C TYR A 18 10.18 -15.83 7.06
N LEU A 19 10.58 -16.64 6.07
CA LEU A 19 11.41 -17.84 6.25
C LEU A 19 12.91 -17.60 6.11
N GLN A 20 13.34 -16.49 5.50
CA GLN A 20 14.75 -16.04 5.56
C GLN A 20 15.11 -15.40 6.92
N PHE A 21 14.13 -15.12 7.78
CA PHE A 21 14.34 -14.65 9.15
C PHE A 21 13.62 -15.54 10.18
N PRO A 22 13.87 -16.87 10.20
CA PRO A 22 13.00 -17.77 10.93
C PRO A 22 13.24 -17.74 12.44
N ASN A 23 14.42 -17.35 12.93
CA ASN A 23 14.76 -17.39 14.36
C ASN A 23 15.92 -16.43 14.74
N GLY A 24 15.95 -15.24 14.16
CA GLY A 24 16.83 -14.19 14.67
C GLY A 24 16.19 -13.59 15.91
N HIS A 25 16.91 -13.53 17.04
CA HIS A 25 16.58 -12.58 18.08
C HIS A 25 16.44 -11.21 17.40
N TYR A 26 15.20 -10.75 17.25
CA TYR A 26 14.92 -9.37 16.90
C TYR A 26 15.38 -8.56 18.09
N ASN A 27 16.68 -8.27 18.11
CA ASN A 27 17.18 -7.14 18.84
C ASN A 27 16.55 -5.92 18.16
N HIS A 28 15.31 -5.62 18.56
CA HIS A 28 14.59 -4.39 18.25
C HIS A 28 15.34 -3.13 18.77
N THR A 29 16.60 -3.28 19.16
CA THR A 29 17.57 -2.21 19.37
C THR A 29 18.11 -1.64 18.06
N ILE A 30 17.32 -1.58 16.98
CA ILE A 30 17.54 -0.54 15.96
C ILE A 30 16.87 0.73 16.48
N ASN A 31 17.39 1.24 17.59
CA ASN A 31 17.01 2.54 18.15
C ASN A 31 17.68 3.69 17.38
N ASP A 32 18.62 3.37 16.49
CA ASP A 32 19.35 4.37 15.71
C ASP A 32 18.76 4.55 14.31
N PHE A 33 17.58 5.18 14.28
CA PHE A 33 16.86 5.55 13.07
C PHE A 33 17.56 6.65 12.23
N ARG A 34 18.71 7.17 12.71
CA ARG A 34 19.55 8.14 11.98
C ARG A 34 20.31 7.50 10.82
N LYS A 35 20.43 6.17 10.81
CA LYS A 35 21.11 5.41 9.75
C LYS A 35 20.33 5.35 8.44
N PHE A 36 19.04 5.70 8.48
CA PHE A 36 18.15 5.65 7.32
C PHE A 36 17.78 7.07 6.86
N PRO A 37 17.75 7.31 5.54
CA PRO A 37 17.37 8.61 4.99
C PRO A 37 15.93 8.98 5.35
N GLY A 38 15.69 10.26 5.65
CA GLY A 38 14.37 10.81 5.95
C GLY A 38 14.19 11.25 7.39
N ILE A 39 12.93 11.35 7.84
CA ILE A 39 12.60 11.82 9.18
C ILE A 39 13.06 10.77 10.20
N THR A 40 13.95 11.14 11.11
CA THR A 40 14.55 10.22 12.10
C THR A 40 13.58 9.83 13.23
N ASN A 41 12.52 10.61 13.45
CA ASN A 41 11.61 10.43 14.57
C ASN A 41 10.55 9.37 14.27
N ILE A 42 10.40 8.42 15.19
CA ILE A 42 9.30 7.45 15.18
C ILE A 42 8.17 7.93 16.09
N PHE A 43 6.95 8.00 15.55
CA PHE A 43 5.76 8.38 16.30
C PHE A 43 5.30 7.25 17.24
N GLU A 44 4.56 7.57 18.31
CA GLU A 44 4.10 6.55 19.26
C GLU A 44 3.21 5.47 18.62
N PHE A 45 2.34 5.85 17.68
CA PHE A 45 1.54 4.86 16.94
C PHE A 45 2.43 3.97 16.05
N GLU A 46 3.46 4.54 15.39
CA GLU A 46 4.43 3.76 14.60
C GLU A 46 5.17 2.76 15.50
N LYS A 47 5.49 3.11 16.75
CA LYS A 47 6.09 2.17 17.71
C LYS A 47 5.15 1.01 18.05
N TRP A 48 3.85 1.28 18.21
CA TRP A 48 2.86 0.22 18.43
C TRP A 48 2.77 -0.74 17.24
N PHE A 49 2.73 -0.21 16.03
CA PHE A 49 2.77 -1.02 14.80
C PHE A 49 4.08 -1.78 14.66
N ALA A 50 5.22 -1.16 14.97
CA ALA A 50 6.55 -1.79 14.89
C ALA A 50 6.66 -3.02 15.80
N ARG A 51 6.13 -2.96 17.03
CA ARG A 51 6.10 -4.10 17.97
C ARG A 51 5.28 -5.27 17.43
N ASN A 52 4.19 -4.98 16.71
CA ASN A 52 3.28 -5.98 16.17
C ASN A 52 3.60 -6.36 14.71
N PHE A 53 4.62 -5.75 14.11
CA PHE A 53 4.86 -5.84 12.68
C PHE A 53 5.08 -7.27 12.16
N PRO A 54 5.85 -8.16 12.83
CA PRO A 54 6.00 -9.54 12.37
C PRO A 54 4.66 -10.28 12.27
N ARG A 55 3.78 -10.07 13.27
CA ARG A 55 2.43 -10.62 13.29
C ARG A 55 1.55 -10.01 12.20
N ILE A 56 1.64 -8.71 11.96
CA ILE A 56 0.87 -8.05 10.90
C ILE A 56 1.32 -8.54 9.52
N MET A 57 2.62 -8.73 9.33
CA MET A 57 3.18 -9.25 8.09
C MET A 57 2.75 -10.71 7.85
N SER A 58 2.78 -11.56 8.88
CA SER A 58 2.31 -12.95 8.75
C SER A 58 0.81 -13.01 8.41
N LEU A 59 -0.01 -12.20 9.09
CA LEU A 59 -1.44 -12.10 8.80
C LEU A 59 -1.68 -11.55 7.38
N SER A 60 -0.93 -10.55 6.95
CA SER A 60 -1.07 -9.99 5.60
C SER A 60 -0.76 -11.03 4.52
N ASN A 61 0.24 -11.89 4.76
CA ASN A 61 0.59 -13.00 3.87
C ASN A 61 -0.41 -14.17 3.91
N GLU A 62 -1.09 -14.40 5.03
CA GLU A 62 -2.13 -15.42 5.11
C GLU A 62 -3.43 -14.95 4.44
N TYR A 63 -3.82 -13.70 4.70
CA TYR A 63 -5.12 -13.14 4.32
C TYR A 63 -5.10 -12.24 3.09
N TRP A 64 -4.02 -12.20 2.29
CA TRP A 64 -3.95 -11.36 1.08
C TRP A 64 -5.12 -11.59 0.12
N HIS A 65 -5.59 -12.85 0.02
CA HIS A 65 -6.69 -13.27 -0.84
C HIS A 65 -8.04 -12.66 -0.42
N TYR A 66 -8.16 -12.10 0.78
CA TYR A 66 -9.35 -11.34 1.19
C TYR A 66 -9.55 -10.08 0.36
N SER A 67 -8.49 -9.51 -0.23
CA SER A 67 -8.61 -8.41 -1.20
C SER A 67 -9.48 -8.77 -2.41
N ILE A 68 -9.47 -10.05 -2.82
CA ILE A 68 -10.31 -10.56 -3.92
C ILE A 68 -11.77 -10.60 -3.46
N TYR A 69 -12.05 -11.13 -2.26
CA TYR A 69 -13.42 -11.17 -1.73
C TYR A 69 -13.99 -9.75 -1.55
N ILE A 70 -13.20 -8.82 -1.00
CA ILE A 70 -13.59 -7.41 -0.87
C ILE A 70 -13.88 -6.81 -2.24
N SER A 71 -13.06 -7.09 -3.25
CA SER A 71 -13.26 -6.62 -4.62
C SER A 71 -14.55 -7.17 -5.25
N VAL A 72 -14.85 -8.45 -5.07
CA VAL A 72 -16.10 -9.05 -5.57
C VAL A 72 -17.32 -8.43 -4.88
N ILE A 73 -17.29 -8.31 -3.56
CA ILE A 73 -18.34 -7.64 -2.77
C ILE A 73 -18.52 -6.21 -3.26
N TYR A 74 -17.44 -5.48 -3.47
CA TYR A 74 -17.42 -4.12 -4.00
C TYR A 74 -18.14 -4.03 -5.36
N LEU A 75 -17.83 -4.91 -6.31
CA LEU A 75 -18.49 -4.92 -7.63
C LEU A 75 -19.99 -5.21 -7.53
N ILE A 76 -20.39 -6.13 -6.65
CA ILE A 76 -21.80 -6.44 -6.39
C ILE A 76 -22.51 -5.22 -5.81
N ILE A 77 -21.92 -4.57 -4.80
CA ILE A 77 -22.47 -3.36 -4.17
C ILE A 77 -22.65 -2.25 -5.21
N ILE A 78 -21.64 -1.99 -6.04
CA ILE A 78 -21.72 -0.96 -7.09
C ILE A 78 -22.83 -1.29 -8.09
N GLN A 79 -22.96 -2.54 -8.51
CA GLN A 79 -23.99 -2.95 -9.44
C GLN A 79 -25.40 -2.81 -8.85
N ILE A 80 -25.57 -3.13 -7.56
CA ILE A 80 -26.82 -2.92 -6.81
C ILE A 80 -27.13 -1.42 -6.70
N LEU A 81 -26.17 -0.60 -6.27
CA LEU A 81 -26.33 0.84 -6.12
C LEU A 81 -26.71 1.51 -7.46
N ILE A 82 -26.05 1.15 -8.56
CA ILE A 82 -26.40 1.65 -9.89
C ILE A 82 -27.85 1.30 -10.26
N ARG A 83 -28.31 0.07 -9.97
CA ARG A 83 -29.69 -0.35 -10.25
C ARG A 83 -30.69 0.42 -9.39
N LEU A 84 -30.44 0.54 -8.08
CA LEU A 84 -31.29 1.30 -7.17
C LEU A 84 -31.44 2.75 -7.63
N MET A 85 -30.33 3.38 -8.01
CA MET A 85 -30.33 4.77 -8.45
C MET A 85 -30.95 5.00 -9.81
N LYS A 86 -30.92 4.02 -10.72
CA LYS A 86 -31.68 4.04 -11.97
C LYS A 86 -33.18 3.88 -11.71
N SER A 87 -33.56 3.05 -10.74
CA SER A 87 -34.96 2.81 -10.38
C SER A 87 -35.60 3.98 -9.62
N THR A 88 -34.80 4.87 -9.03
CA THR A 88 -35.33 6.04 -8.30
C THR A 88 -35.86 7.09 -9.28
N THR A 89 -37.15 7.45 -9.16
CA THR A 89 -37.89 8.43 -9.98
C THR A 89 -37.29 9.84 -10.01
N THR A 90 -36.49 10.20 -9.01
CA THR A 90 -35.85 11.53 -8.91
C THR A 90 -34.70 11.65 -9.91
N ASN A 91 -34.75 12.59 -10.85
CA ASN A 91 -33.66 12.82 -11.83
C ASN A 91 -32.40 13.49 -11.24
N TYR A 92 -32.45 13.93 -9.98
CA TYR A 92 -31.33 14.61 -9.31
C TYR A 92 -30.56 13.64 -8.40
N GLY A 93 -29.23 13.67 -8.48
CA GLY A 93 -28.35 12.93 -7.56
C GLY A 93 -28.26 13.58 -6.18
N PHE A 94 -27.78 12.84 -5.18
CA PHE A 94 -27.61 13.38 -3.82
C PHE A 94 -26.61 14.53 -3.79
N GLN A 95 -26.91 15.58 -3.02
CA GLN A 95 -26.00 16.72 -2.82
C GLN A 95 -24.94 16.40 -1.76
N LEU A 96 -23.96 15.56 -2.11
CA LEU A 96 -22.89 15.10 -1.20
C LEU A 96 -21.64 16.00 -1.23
N LYS A 97 -21.80 17.30 -1.52
CA LYS A 97 -20.65 18.21 -1.76
C LYS A 97 -19.77 18.34 -0.53
N HIS A 98 -20.37 18.53 0.65
CA HIS A 98 -19.62 18.74 1.89
C HIS A 98 -18.89 17.46 2.32
N GLN A 99 -19.58 16.32 2.25
CA GLN A 99 -19.01 15.00 2.54
C GLN A 99 -17.83 14.68 1.63
N LEU A 100 -17.94 14.99 0.33
CA LEU A 100 -16.83 14.84 -0.62
C LEU A 100 -15.65 15.75 -0.32
N ILE A 101 -15.89 16.99 0.11
CA ILE A 101 -14.80 17.91 0.48
C ILE A 101 -14.04 17.37 1.69
N ILE A 102 -14.75 16.92 2.73
CA ILE A 102 -14.13 16.33 3.92
C ILE A 102 -13.36 15.07 3.54
N TRP A 103 -13.96 14.19 2.76
CA TRP A 103 -13.33 12.96 2.30
C TRP A 103 -12.04 13.21 1.54
N ASN A 104 -12.09 14.09 0.53
CA ASN A 104 -10.92 14.46 -0.26
C ASN A 104 -9.83 15.11 0.60
N LEU A 105 -10.21 15.92 1.61
CA LEU A 105 -9.25 16.53 2.53
C LEU A 105 -8.54 15.48 3.39
N ILE A 106 -9.28 14.50 3.93
CA ILE A 106 -8.72 13.39 4.70
C ILE A 106 -7.71 12.60 3.85
N MET A 107 -8.10 12.23 2.63
CA MET A 107 -7.23 11.48 1.71
C MET A 107 -6.00 12.29 1.29
N THR A 108 -6.14 13.61 1.12
CA THR A 108 -5.02 14.50 0.78
C THR A 108 -4.02 14.60 1.93
N ILE A 109 -4.51 14.80 3.16
CA ILE A 109 -3.65 14.85 4.36
C ILE A 109 -2.92 13.52 4.55
N PHE A 110 -3.63 12.40 4.43
CA PHE A 110 -3.03 11.07 4.49
C PHE A 110 -1.90 10.90 3.45
N SER A 111 -2.18 11.24 2.19
CA SER A 111 -1.22 11.11 1.09
C SER A 111 0.00 12.01 1.28
N LEU A 112 -0.20 13.22 1.81
CA LEU A 112 0.89 14.15 2.12
C LEU A 112 1.80 13.59 3.22
N ILE A 113 1.23 13.06 4.31
CA ILE A 113 2.03 12.48 5.40
C ILE A 113 2.78 11.24 4.92
N ALA A 114 2.12 10.35 4.16
CA ALA A 114 2.75 9.17 3.57
C ALA A 114 3.91 9.56 2.65
N SER A 115 3.73 10.60 1.82
CA SER A 115 4.77 11.12 0.93
C SER A 115 5.95 11.69 1.71
N ILE A 116 5.71 12.53 2.73
CA ILE A 116 6.77 13.09 3.58
C ILE A 116 7.60 11.99 4.26
N ARG A 117 6.97 10.85 4.55
CA ARG A 117 7.63 9.70 5.20
C ARG A 117 8.39 8.80 4.22
N CYS A 118 7.86 8.55 3.02
CA CYS A 118 8.44 7.60 2.06
C CYS A 118 9.40 8.25 1.05
N LEU A 119 9.09 9.48 0.61
CA LEU A 119 9.78 10.15 -0.48
C LEU A 119 11.27 10.43 -0.21
N PRO A 120 11.71 10.81 1.02
CA PRO A 120 13.13 11.05 1.29
C PRO A 120 14.02 9.81 1.06
N GLU A 121 13.55 8.61 1.43
CA GLU A 121 14.29 7.38 1.15
C GLU A 121 14.35 7.11 -0.35
N PHE A 122 13.24 7.29 -1.05
CA PHE A 122 13.17 7.08 -2.48
C PHE A 122 14.15 7.99 -3.25
N ILE A 123 14.15 9.29 -2.95
CA ILE A 123 15.09 10.26 -3.54
C ILE A 123 16.53 9.91 -3.19
N PHE A 124 16.79 9.51 -1.94
CA PHE A 124 18.14 9.11 -1.52
C PHE A 124 18.64 7.89 -2.29
N VAL A 125 17.80 6.86 -2.48
CA VAL A 125 18.18 5.66 -3.23
C VAL A 125 18.45 6.00 -4.69
N LEU A 126 17.57 6.79 -5.31
CA LEU A 126 17.75 7.23 -6.70
C LEU A 126 19.03 8.02 -6.90
N LYS A 127 19.33 8.98 -6.02
CA LYS A 127 20.48 9.87 -6.16
C LYS A 127 21.81 9.16 -5.90
N ASN A 128 21.87 8.25 -4.93
CA ASN A 128 23.13 7.63 -4.50
C ASN A 128 23.44 6.28 -5.16
N TYR A 129 22.41 5.50 -5.53
CA TYR A 129 22.60 4.15 -6.07
C TYR A 129 22.03 3.98 -7.50
N GLY A 130 21.29 4.98 -8.00
CA GLY A 130 20.76 4.99 -9.35
C GLY A 130 19.44 4.24 -9.55
N PHE A 131 18.91 4.33 -10.77
CA PHE A 131 17.59 3.80 -11.15
C PHE A 131 17.50 2.28 -11.03
N ILE A 132 18.47 1.54 -11.57
CA ILE A 132 18.47 0.06 -11.55
C ILE A 132 18.41 -0.43 -10.11
N TYR A 133 19.25 0.13 -9.24
CA TYR A 133 19.29 -0.25 -7.84
C TYR A 133 17.94 -0.02 -7.14
N SER A 134 17.29 1.10 -7.41
CA SER A 134 15.97 1.44 -6.84
C SER A 134 14.89 0.40 -7.16
N TYR A 135 15.02 -0.29 -8.30
CA TYR A 135 14.04 -1.26 -8.80
C TYR A 135 14.42 -2.70 -8.46
N THR A 136 15.71 -3.00 -8.25
CA THR A 136 16.19 -4.37 -8.02
C THR A 136 16.40 -4.69 -6.53
N GLN A 137 16.81 -3.73 -5.71
CA GLN A 137 17.21 -3.98 -4.32
C GLN A 137 16.14 -3.52 -3.34
N ASN A 138 15.72 -4.32 -2.37
CA ASN A 138 14.62 -4.03 -1.43
C ASN A 138 15.10 -3.51 -0.06
N THR A 139 16.17 -2.71 -0.04
CA THR A 139 16.76 -2.14 1.19
C THR A 139 15.78 -1.43 2.13
N TYR A 140 14.65 -0.91 1.63
CA TYR A 140 13.63 -0.28 2.46
C TYR A 140 13.02 -1.24 3.48
N GLY A 141 13.02 -2.55 3.22
CA GLY A 141 12.54 -3.59 4.13
C GLY A 141 13.29 -3.64 5.47
N LYS A 142 14.50 -3.05 5.53
CA LYS A 142 15.28 -2.90 6.76
C LYS A 142 14.79 -1.76 7.65
N ASP A 143 14.07 -0.79 7.08
CA ASP A 143 13.46 0.30 7.83
C ASP A 143 12.00 -0.04 8.13
N ILE A 144 11.75 -0.38 9.40
CA ILE A 144 10.41 -0.72 9.90
C ILE A 144 9.39 0.40 9.66
N ARG A 145 9.82 1.66 9.64
CA ARG A 145 8.94 2.82 9.47
C ARG A 145 8.37 2.85 8.06
N LEU A 146 9.22 2.65 7.06
CA LEU A 146 8.81 2.60 5.66
C LEU A 146 7.86 1.42 5.43
N CYS A 147 8.15 0.28 6.02
CA CYS A 147 7.27 -0.89 5.93
C CYS A 147 5.88 -0.63 6.52
N ILE A 148 5.79 0.10 7.65
CA ILE A 148 4.51 0.52 8.25
C ILE A 148 3.75 1.48 7.33
N TRP A 149 4.43 2.45 6.71
CA TRP A 149 3.76 3.36 5.77
C TRP A 149 3.31 2.66 4.48
N TYR A 150 4.02 1.62 4.03
CA TYR A 150 3.61 0.81 2.89
C TYR A 150 2.41 -0.07 3.24
N LEU A 151 2.33 -0.54 4.49
CA LEU A 151 1.12 -1.18 5.01
C LEU A 151 -0.06 -0.19 5.00
N PHE A 152 0.12 1.04 5.48
CA PHE A 152 -0.95 2.04 5.47
C PHE A 152 -1.39 2.40 4.05
N PHE A 153 -0.46 2.50 3.11
CA PHE A 153 -0.78 2.66 1.69
C PHE A 153 -1.63 1.49 1.16
N THR A 154 -1.27 0.26 1.53
CA THR A 154 -2.04 -0.94 1.15
C THR A 154 -3.44 -0.91 1.77
N LEU A 155 -3.53 -0.52 3.04
CA LEU A 155 -4.79 -0.36 3.75
C LEU A 155 -5.65 0.77 3.16
N SER A 156 -5.07 1.83 2.59
CA SER A 156 -5.82 2.98 2.04
C SER A 156 -6.65 2.62 0.80
N LYS A 157 -6.29 1.54 0.09
CA LYS A 157 -7.02 1.10 -1.11
C LYS A 157 -8.44 0.65 -0.83
N VAL A 158 -8.73 0.19 0.39
CA VAL A 158 -10.10 -0.16 0.83
C VAL A 158 -10.98 1.10 0.97
N PRO A 159 -10.60 2.13 1.75
CA PRO A 159 -11.34 3.37 1.82
C PRO A 159 -11.47 4.08 0.47
N GLU A 160 -10.47 4.02 -0.42
CA GLU A 160 -10.56 4.59 -1.79
C GLU A 160 -11.77 4.04 -2.59
N LEU A 161 -12.30 2.84 -2.27
CA LEU A 161 -13.52 2.32 -2.89
C LEU A 161 -14.75 3.22 -2.67
N ILE A 162 -14.76 4.01 -1.58
CA ILE A 162 -15.85 4.93 -1.23
C ILE A 162 -16.00 6.04 -2.28
N ASP A 163 -14.93 6.42 -3.00
CA ASP A 163 -14.99 7.39 -4.09
C ASP A 163 -16.03 7.00 -5.15
N THR A 164 -16.04 5.72 -5.47
CA THR A 164 -16.92 5.17 -6.50
C THR A 164 -18.38 5.15 -6.01
N ILE A 165 -18.60 4.95 -4.70
CA ILE A 165 -19.91 5.03 -4.06
C ILE A 165 -20.43 6.47 -4.17
N PHE A 166 -19.60 7.48 -3.85
CA PHE A 166 -19.99 8.88 -4.00
C PHE A 166 -20.35 9.26 -5.45
N ILE A 167 -19.62 8.73 -6.43
CA ILE A 167 -19.91 8.97 -7.86
C ILE A 167 -21.27 8.39 -8.23
N VAL A 168 -21.54 7.15 -7.83
CA VAL A 168 -22.82 6.49 -8.08
C VAL A 168 -23.93 7.29 -7.40
N LEU A 169 -23.83 7.61 -6.10
CA LEU A 169 -24.80 8.39 -5.31
C LEU A 169 -25.11 9.77 -5.91
N ARG A 170 -24.19 10.36 -6.66
CA ARG A 170 -24.41 11.65 -7.35
C ARG A 170 -25.01 11.50 -8.76
N LYS A 171 -25.38 10.28 -9.15
CA LYS A 171 -25.84 9.90 -10.51
C LYS A 171 -24.86 10.35 -11.60
N ARG A 172 -23.55 10.34 -11.32
CA ARG A 172 -22.52 10.66 -12.31
C ARG A 172 -22.15 9.42 -13.11
N PRO A 173 -21.79 9.54 -14.39
CA PRO A 173 -21.41 8.40 -15.21
C PRO A 173 -20.15 7.74 -14.65
N LEU A 174 -20.28 6.50 -14.19
CA LEU A 174 -19.15 5.71 -13.70
C LEU A 174 -18.31 5.27 -14.90
N ARG A 175 -17.07 5.76 -15.00
CA ARG A 175 -16.14 5.38 -16.06
C ARG A 175 -15.65 3.95 -15.86
N LYS A 176 -15.57 3.16 -16.94
CA LYS A 176 -15.10 1.76 -16.90
C LYS A 176 -13.72 1.63 -16.24
N LEU A 177 -12.80 2.51 -16.64
CA LEU A 177 -11.44 2.53 -16.10
C LEU A 177 -11.39 2.72 -14.59
N HIS A 178 -12.32 3.48 -14.01
CA HIS A 178 -12.27 3.85 -12.60
C HIS A 178 -12.52 2.65 -11.69
N TRP A 179 -13.61 1.90 -11.89
CA TRP A 179 -13.89 0.73 -11.05
C TRP A 179 -12.90 -0.42 -11.31
N ILE A 180 -12.40 -0.56 -12.55
CA ILE A 180 -11.33 -1.51 -12.89
C ILE A 180 -10.05 -1.15 -12.14
N HIS A 181 -9.66 0.12 -12.18
CA HIS A 181 -8.47 0.62 -11.49
C HIS A 181 -8.58 0.37 -9.99
N HIS A 182 -9.65 0.79 -9.32
CA HIS A 182 -9.81 0.60 -7.87
C HIS A 182 -9.82 -0.87 -7.44
N THR A 183 -10.41 -1.75 -8.27
CA THR A 183 -10.40 -3.20 -8.02
C THR A 183 -8.98 -3.76 -8.16
N LEU A 184 -8.30 -3.41 -9.24
CA LEU A 184 -6.96 -3.93 -9.55
C LEU A 184 -5.92 -3.41 -8.55
N THR A 185 -5.96 -2.12 -8.21
CA THR A 185 -5.01 -1.53 -7.25
C THR A 185 -5.17 -2.12 -5.87
N LEU A 186 -6.41 -2.42 -5.42
CA LEU A 186 -6.65 -3.11 -4.16
C LEU A 186 -6.03 -4.52 -4.16
N ILE A 187 -6.37 -5.36 -5.13
CA ILE A 187 -5.83 -6.74 -5.18
C ILE A 187 -4.31 -6.71 -5.29
N TYR A 188 -3.79 -5.87 -6.19
CA TYR A 188 -2.36 -5.77 -6.44
C TYR A 188 -1.59 -5.26 -5.23
N SER A 189 -2.08 -4.24 -4.52
CA SER A 189 -1.38 -3.72 -3.34
C SER A 189 -1.25 -4.77 -2.23
N TRP A 190 -2.32 -5.53 -1.96
CA TRP A 190 -2.31 -6.59 -0.95
C TRP A 190 -1.40 -7.76 -1.33
N PHE A 191 -1.42 -8.16 -2.59
CA PHE A 191 -0.53 -9.20 -3.11
C PHE A 191 0.94 -8.77 -3.01
N VAL A 192 1.27 -7.56 -3.48
CA VAL A 192 2.64 -7.01 -3.49
C VAL A 192 3.17 -6.78 -2.09
N PHE A 193 2.33 -6.35 -1.14
CA PHE A 193 2.78 -6.07 0.22
C PHE A 193 3.40 -7.30 0.90
N GLY A 194 2.86 -8.49 0.64
CA GLY A 194 3.35 -9.74 1.21
C GLY A 194 4.78 -10.13 0.76
N ASP A 195 5.09 -9.86 -0.51
CA ASP A 195 6.37 -10.20 -1.13
C ASP A 195 7.46 -9.14 -0.94
N VAL A 196 7.10 -7.95 -0.44
CA VAL A 196 8.00 -6.81 -0.19
C VAL A 196 8.98 -6.56 -1.38
N PRO A 197 8.49 -6.47 -2.63
CA PRO A 197 9.37 -6.31 -3.78
C PRO A 197 9.94 -4.89 -3.82
N SER A 198 11.16 -4.78 -4.31
CA SER A 198 11.87 -3.51 -4.56
C SER A 198 11.04 -2.49 -5.36
N THR A 199 10.17 -2.99 -6.25
CA THR A 199 9.26 -2.20 -7.08
C THR A 199 8.16 -1.48 -6.29
N ALA A 200 7.85 -1.93 -5.08
CA ALA A 200 6.87 -1.28 -4.20
C ALA A 200 7.26 0.17 -3.89
N ARG A 201 8.56 0.50 -3.87
CA ARG A 201 9.00 1.90 -3.72
C ARG A 201 8.42 2.82 -4.77
N TRP A 202 8.47 2.40 -6.02
CA TRP A 202 7.95 3.18 -7.13
C TRP A 202 6.44 3.28 -7.07
N MET A 203 5.77 2.16 -6.78
CA MET A 203 4.31 2.11 -6.68
C MET A 203 3.78 3.05 -5.60
N VAL A 204 4.39 3.07 -4.41
CA VAL A 204 3.91 3.89 -3.29
C VAL A 204 4.23 5.37 -3.50
N ASN A 205 5.43 5.70 -3.99
CA ASN A 205 5.85 7.10 -4.11
C ASN A 205 5.27 7.83 -5.33
N MET A 206 4.85 7.11 -6.37
CA MET A 206 4.36 7.70 -7.63
C MET A 206 2.84 7.54 -7.85
N ASN A 207 2.11 6.93 -6.90
CA ASN A 207 0.66 6.73 -6.99
C ASN A 207 -0.11 7.98 -6.53
#